data_AF-A0A7V5UB52-F1
#
_entry.id   AF-A0A7V5UB52-F1
#
_cell.length_a   1.000
_cell.length_b   1.000
_cell.length_c   1.000
_cell.angle_alpha   90.00
_cell.angle_beta   90.00
_cell.angle_gamma   90.00
#
_symmetry.space_group_name_H-M   'P 1'
#
loop_
_entity.id
_entity.type
_entity.pdbx_description
1 polymer ?
#
loop_
_entity_poly.entity_id
_entity_poly.type
_entity_poly.pdbx_seq_one_letter_code
_entity_poly.pdbx_strand_id
1 'polypeptide(L)'
;MRSRERLLEQLHQAADDGLVAADALEMIEGVFQVAEMQVRDIMIPRSAMVVIEEDAPLDEILRTVVRSGHSRFPVVSDGRNRVEGILLAKDLLRHCGDPREEASLDLEDILRPAVMIPESKRLNVLLRDFRRNHNHMAIVVDEYGGVAGLVTIEDVLEQIVGEIDDEYDVDDEAYNILPHGQDRYTIKALTPIEDFNERFGTEYSDDEYDTVGGLVLKAFGHLPKRGEVVDVDRFRFKVLHANNRRIGLLEMRILPEEEVAAEDGGGDDQAAGNDA
;
A
#
# COMPACT_ATOMS: atom_id res chain seq x y z
N MET A 1 3.18 -17.03 23.85
CA MET A 1 4.49 -16.69 23.26
C MET A 1 5.33 -17.92 22.96
N ARG A 2 5.90 -18.66 23.94
CA ARG A 2 6.84 -19.79 23.68
C ARG A 2 6.38 -20.91 22.73
N SER A 3 5.08 -21.14 22.53
CA SER A 3 4.58 -22.20 21.64
C SER A 3 4.42 -21.75 20.18
N ARG A 4 4.25 -20.44 19.93
CA ARG A 4 4.09 -19.90 18.56
C ARG A 4 5.45 -19.74 17.88
N GLU A 5 6.41 -19.13 18.58
CA GLU A 5 7.79 -18.99 18.11
C GLU A 5 8.38 -20.35 17.74
N ARG A 6 8.24 -21.35 18.63
CA ARG A 6 8.67 -22.73 18.34
C ARG A 6 7.96 -23.37 17.14
N LEU A 7 6.69 -23.05 16.90
CA LEU A 7 5.96 -23.56 15.75
C LEU A 7 6.47 -22.92 14.45
N LEU A 8 6.73 -21.61 14.48
CA LEU A 8 7.32 -20.90 13.33
C LEU A 8 8.73 -21.41 13.05
N GLU A 9 9.57 -21.59 14.07
CA GLU A 9 10.91 -22.20 13.92
C GLU A 9 10.84 -23.58 13.25
N GLN A 10 9.87 -24.42 13.64
CA GLN A 10 9.65 -25.72 13.00
C GLN A 10 9.20 -25.61 11.55
N LEU A 11 8.36 -24.60 11.23
CA LEU A 11 7.90 -24.35 9.88
C LEU A 11 9.02 -23.80 8.98
N HIS A 12 9.88 -22.93 9.51
CA HIS A 12 11.10 -22.49 8.81
C HIS A 12 12.02 -23.66 8.51
N GLN A 13 12.31 -24.52 9.50
CA GLN A 13 13.12 -25.72 9.27
C GLN A 13 12.49 -26.63 8.20
N ALA A 14 11.17 -26.82 8.23
CA ALA A 14 10.47 -27.60 7.21
C ALA A 14 10.56 -26.97 5.81
N ALA A 15 10.59 -25.64 5.72
CA ALA A 15 10.80 -24.94 4.45
C ALA A 15 12.25 -25.07 3.95
N ASP A 16 13.24 -24.94 4.85
CA ASP A 16 14.66 -25.14 4.53
C ASP A 16 14.94 -26.58 4.06
N ASP A 17 14.24 -27.55 4.65
CA ASP A 17 14.28 -28.96 4.26
C ASP A 17 13.47 -29.26 2.97
N GLY A 18 12.83 -28.26 2.37
CA GLY A 18 12.05 -28.37 1.13
C GLY A 18 10.68 -29.06 1.27
N LEU A 19 10.18 -29.24 2.49
CA LEU A 19 8.87 -29.85 2.76
C LEU A 19 7.71 -28.85 2.62
N VAL A 20 8.00 -27.56 2.72
CA VAL A 20 7.06 -26.45 2.57
C VAL A 20 7.66 -25.45 1.60
N ALA A 21 6.88 -25.01 0.61
CA ALA A 21 7.33 -23.98 -0.32
C ALA A 21 7.37 -22.61 0.38
N ALA A 22 8.27 -21.72 -0.05
CA ALA A 22 8.50 -20.43 0.61
C ALA A 22 7.25 -19.54 0.62
N ASP A 23 6.51 -19.50 -0.49
CA ASP A 23 5.22 -18.83 -0.63
C ASP A 23 4.16 -19.36 0.35
N ALA A 24 4.11 -20.68 0.54
CA ALA A 24 3.22 -21.32 1.49
C ALA A 24 3.58 -20.95 2.94
N LEU A 25 4.87 -20.83 3.25
CA LEU A 25 5.33 -20.39 4.57
C LEU A 25 4.92 -18.93 4.84
N GLU A 26 5.13 -18.04 3.87
CA GLU A 26 4.71 -16.63 3.97
C GLU A 26 3.20 -16.51 4.22
N MET A 27 2.39 -17.28 3.49
CA MET A 27 0.94 -17.31 3.73
C MET A 27 0.58 -17.80 5.13
N ILE A 28 1.26 -18.83 5.65
CA ILE A 28 1.04 -19.34 7.00
C ILE A 28 1.37 -18.27 8.05
N GLU A 29 2.46 -17.53 7.88
CA GLU A 29 2.82 -16.41 8.74
C GLU A 29 1.75 -15.32 8.72
N GLY A 30 1.26 -14.95 7.53
CA GLY A 30 0.17 -14.00 7.35
C GLY A 30 -1.11 -14.41 8.07
N VAL A 31 -1.48 -15.69 8.06
CA VAL A 31 -2.61 -16.22 8.85
C VAL A 31 -2.43 -15.96 10.34
N PHE A 32 -1.22 -16.18 10.88
CA PHE A 32 -0.96 -15.90 12.29
C PHE A 32 -1.02 -14.41 12.61
N GLN A 33 -0.54 -13.56 11.71
CA GLN A 33 -0.60 -12.11 11.85
C GLN A 33 -2.06 -11.60 11.89
N VAL A 34 -2.90 -12.04 10.95
CA VAL A 34 -4.33 -11.69 10.89
C VAL A 34 -5.11 -12.10 12.16
N ALA A 35 -4.67 -13.13 12.88
CA ALA A 35 -5.28 -13.53 14.14
C ALA A 35 -5.06 -12.52 15.29
N GLU A 36 -4.01 -11.70 15.20
CA GLU A 36 -3.59 -10.73 16.21
C GLU A 36 -3.96 -9.28 15.84
N MET A 37 -4.17 -9.00 14.56
CA MET A 37 -4.53 -7.67 14.05
C MET A 37 -6.01 -7.28 14.27
N GLN A 38 -6.24 -5.96 14.25
CA GLN A 38 -7.53 -5.31 14.34
C GLN A 38 -7.83 -4.49 13.08
N VAL A 39 -9.09 -4.13 12.88
CA VAL A 39 -9.56 -3.38 11.72
C VAL A 39 -8.82 -2.06 11.53
N ARG A 40 -8.56 -1.32 12.61
CA ARG A 40 -7.81 -0.05 12.55
C ARG A 40 -6.41 -0.19 11.95
N ASP A 41 -5.82 -1.38 11.97
CA ASP A 41 -4.44 -1.60 11.50
C ASP A 41 -4.37 -1.62 9.97
N ILE A 42 -5.49 -1.84 9.27
CA ILE A 42 -5.56 -1.96 7.80
C ILE A 42 -6.65 -1.11 7.15
N MET A 43 -7.51 -0.43 7.93
CA MET A 43 -8.62 0.32 7.35
C MET A 43 -8.15 1.45 6.46
N ILE A 44 -8.90 1.72 5.39
CA ILE A 44 -8.76 2.92 4.58
C ILE A 44 -9.38 4.08 5.36
N PRO A 45 -8.59 5.10 5.77
CA PRO A 45 -9.08 6.19 6.60
C PRO A 45 -10.09 7.05 5.83
N ARG A 46 -11.01 7.71 6.56
CA ARG A 46 -12.07 8.54 5.98
C ARG A 46 -11.60 9.54 4.92
N SER A 47 -10.45 10.16 5.14
CA SER A 47 -9.87 11.14 4.20
C SER A 47 -9.45 10.53 2.86
N ALA A 48 -9.14 9.24 2.82
CA ALA A 48 -8.72 8.51 1.63
C ALA A 48 -9.86 7.71 0.97
N MET A 49 -11.06 7.70 1.56
CA MET A 49 -12.21 7.02 0.98
C MET A 49 -12.64 7.71 -0.32
N VAL A 50 -12.78 6.91 -1.38
CA VAL A 50 -13.52 7.30 -2.59
C VAL A 50 -15.00 7.03 -2.33
N VAL A 51 -15.81 8.08 -2.34
CA VAL A 51 -17.24 8.03 -2.01
C VAL A 51 -18.06 8.65 -3.13
N ILE A 52 -19.35 8.33 -3.14
CA ILE A 52 -20.35 8.91 -4.03
C ILE A 52 -21.31 9.76 -3.19
N GLU A 53 -21.59 10.98 -3.61
CA GLU A 53 -22.63 11.81 -2.96
C GLU A 53 -24.02 11.33 -3.42
N GLU A 54 -24.97 11.26 -2.49
CA GLU A 54 -26.33 10.74 -2.74
C GLU A 54 -27.07 11.52 -3.84
N ASP A 55 -26.85 12.82 -3.94
CA ASP A 55 -27.44 13.72 -4.92
C ASP A 55 -26.57 13.94 -6.17
N ALA A 56 -25.46 13.20 -6.30
CA ALA A 56 -24.57 13.31 -7.45
C ALA A 56 -25.29 12.86 -8.74
N PRO A 57 -25.14 13.60 -9.85
CA PRO A 57 -25.70 13.17 -11.12
C PRO A 57 -24.97 11.94 -11.68
N LEU A 58 -25.69 11.09 -12.42
CA LEU A 58 -25.18 9.80 -12.92
C LEU A 58 -23.86 9.93 -13.70
N ASP A 59 -23.69 11.00 -14.47
CA ASP A 59 -22.47 11.25 -15.23
C ASP A 59 -21.24 11.55 -14.35
N GLU A 60 -21.42 12.15 -13.18
CA GLU A 60 -20.38 12.34 -12.18
C GLU A 60 -20.04 11.03 -11.46
N ILE A 61 -21.06 10.24 -11.14
CA ILE A 61 -20.90 8.91 -10.54
C ILE A 61 -20.08 8.02 -11.46
N LEU A 62 -20.47 7.92 -12.74
CA LEU A 62 -19.76 7.12 -13.74
C LEU A 62 -18.31 7.58 -13.90
N ARG A 63 -18.07 8.91 -13.92
CA ARG A 63 -16.70 9.45 -13.96
C ARG A 63 -15.88 9.03 -12.76
N THR A 64 -16.46 9.05 -11.56
CA THR A 64 -15.78 8.59 -10.33
C THR A 64 -15.47 7.11 -10.37
N VAL A 65 -16.44 6.29 -10.77
CA VAL A 65 -16.32 4.83 -10.89
C VAL A 65 -15.22 4.44 -11.87
N VAL A 66 -15.24 5.02 -13.08
CA VAL A 66 -14.25 4.72 -14.12
C VAL A 66 -12.85 5.18 -13.71
N ARG A 67 -12.73 6.37 -13.11
CA ARG A 67 -11.43 6.92 -12.71
C ARG A 67 -10.78 6.14 -11.57
N SER A 68 -11.56 5.67 -10.60
CA SER A 68 -11.01 4.96 -9.45
C SER A 68 -10.84 3.46 -9.69
N GLY A 69 -11.59 2.87 -10.64
CA GLY A 69 -11.54 1.44 -10.93
C GLY A 69 -12.07 0.54 -9.82
N HIS A 70 -12.71 1.09 -8.78
CA HIS A 70 -13.20 0.30 -7.65
C HIS A 70 -14.52 -0.40 -7.98
N SER A 71 -14.74 -1.54 -7.35
CA SER A 71 -15.98 -2.31 -7.52
C SER A 71 -17.13 -1.84 -6.62
N ARG A 72 -16.82 -1.15 -5.50
CA ARG A 72 -17.77 -0.77 -4.45
C ARG A 72 -17.47 0.63 -3.95
N PHE A 73 -18.52 1.39 -3.67
CA PHE A 73 -18.43 2.77 -3.22
C PHE A 73 -19.41 3.02 -2.07
N PRO A 74 -18.95 3.58 -0.95
CA PRO A 74 -19.86 4.16 0.03
C PRO A 74 -20.61 5.33 -0.60
N VAL A 75 -21.94 5.33 -0.49
CA VAL A 75 -22.77 6.49 -0.81
C VAL A 75 -23.00 7.27 0.48
N VAL A 76 -22.75 8.57 0.42
CA VAL A 76 -22.77 9.45 1.58
C VAL A 76 -23.71 10.63 1.38
N SER A 77 -24.27 11.06 2.50
CA SER A 77 -25.05 12.30 2.63
C SER A 77 -24.34 13.22 3.65
N ASP A 78 -24.79 14.48 3.74
CA ASP A 78 -24.34 15.44 4.76
C ASP A 78 -22.81 15.59 4.89
N GLY A 79 -22.12 15.76 3.74
CA GLY A 79 -20.69 16.06 3.72
C GLY A 79 -19.80 14.92 4.24
N ARG A 80 -20.09 13.68 3.84
CA ARG A 80 -19.34 12.44 4.18
C ARG A 80 -19.47 11.94 5.62
N ASN A 81 -20.35 12.53 6.42
CA ASN A 81 -20.51 12.12 7.83
C ASN A 81 -21.42 10.90 8.00
N ARG A 82 -22.32 10.68 7.05
CA ARG A 82 -23.30 9.58 7.08
C ARG A 82 -23.15 8.75 5.83
N VAL A 83 -23.07 7.43 6.00
CA VAL A 83 -23.09 6.45 4.90
C VAL A 83 -24.50 5.89 4.81
N GLU A 84 -25.18 6.13 3.70
CA GLU A 84 -26.53 5.62 3.43
C GLU A 84 -26.51 4.17 2.96
N GLY A 85 -25.46 3.79 2.23
CA GLY A 85 -25.30 2.44 1.74
C GLY A 85 -24.04 2.25 0.91
N ILE A 86 -23.95 1.09 0.27
CA ILE A 86 -22.87 0.72 -0.64
C ILE A 86 -23.44 0.54 -2.04
N LEU A 87 -22.89 1.29 -3.00
CA LEU A 87 -23.13 1.13 -4.43
C LEU A 87 -22.13 0.13 -5.00
N LEU A 88 -22.59 -0.81 -5.83
CA LEU A 88 -21.73 -1.68 -6.62
C LEU A 88 -21.62 -1.11 -8.03
N ALA A 89 -20.40 -0.92 -8.53
CA ALA A 89 -20.16 -0.36 -9.86
C ALA A 89 -20.90 -1.11 -10.96
N LYS A 90 -20.94 -2.45 -10.87
CA LYS A 90 -21.64 -3.30 -11.84
C LYS A 90 -23.15 -3.09 -11.89
N ASP A 91 -23.76 -2.59 -10.82
CA ASP A 91 -25.21 -2.39 -10.77
C ASP A 91 -25.61 -1.16 -11.64
N LEU A 92 -24.66 -0.24 -11.90
CA LEU A 92 -24.81 0.86 -12.87
C LEU A 92 -24.88 0.38 -14.33
N LEU A 93 -24.35 -0.81 -14.65
CA LEU A 93 -24.37 -1.34 -16.03
C LEU A 93 -25.79 -1.53 -16.55
N ARG A 94 -26.77 -1.74 -15.66
CA ARG A 94 -28.18 -1.87 -16.03
C ARG A 94 -28.75 -0.60 -16.64
N HIS A 95 -28.22 0.55 -16.24
CA HIS A 95 -28.64 1.88 -16.66
C HIS A 95 -27.80 2.43 -17.81
N CYS A 96 -26.78 1.69 -18.25
CA CYS A 96 -25.93 2.03 -19.38
C CYS A 96 -26.47 1.35 -20.65
N GLY A 97 -27.27 2.04 -21.46
CA GLY A 97 -27.69 1.52 -22.77
C GLY A 97 -29.05 1.97 -23.31
N ASP A 98 -29.96 2.47 -22.46
CA ASP A 98 -31.23 3.07 -22.87
C ASP A 98 -31.37 4.49 -22.30
N PRO A 99 -31.47 5.55 -23.14
CA PRO A 99 -31.67 6.94 -22.70
C PRO A 99 -32.90 7.16 -21.82
N ARG A 100 -33.87 6.23 -21.81
CA ARG A 100 -35.05 6.28 -20.93
C ARG A 100 -34.77 5.83 -19.50
N GLU A 101 -33.77 4.96 -19.31
CA GLU A 101 -33.36 4.46 -17.98
C GLU A 101 -32.30 5.35 -17.32
N GLU A 102 -31.60 6.18 -18.09
CA GLU A 102 -30.68 7.22 -17.58
C GLU A 102 -31.44 8.31 -16.77
N ALA A 103 -32.68 8.63 -17.16
CA ALA A 103 -33.49 9.66 -16.53
C ALA A 103 -34.24 9.20 -15.27
N SER A 104 -34.16 7.91 -14.93
CA SER A 104 -34.92 7.29 -13.82
C SER A 104 -34.03 6.58 -12.79
N LEU A 105 -32.72 6.83 -12.78
CA LEU A 105 -31.84 6.24 -11.80
C LEU A 105 -32.11 6.88 -10.43
N ASP A 106 -32.80 6.14 -9.57
CA ASP A 106 -32.84 6.40 -8.15
C ASP A 106 -31.74 5.57 -7.48
N LEU A 107 -30.78 6.24 -6.84
CA LEU A 107 -29.68 5.56 -6.14
C LEU A 107 -30.20 4.69 -5.00
N GLU A 108 -31.30 5.08 -4.35
CA GLU A 108 -31.89 4.34 -3.24
C GLU A 108 -32.27 2.90 -3.65
N ASP A 109 -32.71 2.70 -4.89
CA ASP A 109 -33.17 1.39 -5.40
C ASP A 109 -32.03 0.37 -5.58
N ILE A 110 -30.81 0.85 -5.82
CA ILE A 110 -29.63 0.01 -6.09
C ILE A 110 -28.65 -0.01 -4.91
N LEU A 111 -28.93 0.76 -3.86
CA LEU A 111 -28.12 0.83 -2.66
C LEU A 111 -28.24 -0.45 -1.83
N ARG A 112 -27.09 -0.97 -1.41
CA ARG A 112 -27.02 -2.09 -0.48
C ARG A 112 -26.76 -1.58 0.95
N PRO A 113 -27.32 -2.23 1.98
CA PRO A 113 -27.06 -1.84 3.36
C PRO A 113 -25.56 -1.88 3.70
N ALA A 114 -25.05 -0.80 4.28
CA ALA A 114 -23.69 -0.75 4.81
C ALA A 114 -23.59 -1.50 6.14
N VAL A 115 -22.59 -2.35 6.28
CA VAL A 115 -22.28 -3.01 7.56
C VAL A 115 -21.32 -2.13 8.35
N MET A 116 -21.77 -1.65 9.51
CA MET A 116 -20.95 -0.87 10.44
C MET A 116 -20.19 -1.79 11.39
N ILE A 117 -18.89 -1.55 11.58
CA ILE A 117 -18.03 -2.30 12.50
C ILE A 117 -17.12 -1.38 13.32
N PRO A 118 -16.75 -1.73 14.56
CA PRO A 118 -15.82 -0.94 15.34
C PRO A 118 -14.36 -1.17 14.91
N GLU A 119 -13.52 -0.15 15.08
CA GLU A 119 -12.07 -0.19 14.84
C GLU A 119 -11.34 -1.35 15.56
N SER A 120 -11.83 -1.73 16.74
CA SER A 120 -11.24 -2.76 17.60
C SER A 120 -11.59 -4.19 17.18
N LYS A 121 -12.45 -4.38 16.17
CA LYS A 121 -12.84 -5.71 15.69
C LYS A 121 -11.60 -6.44 15.16
N ARG A 122 -11.45 -7.73 15.49
CA ARG A 122 -10.33 -8.54 15.02
C ARG A 122 -10.52 -8.99 13.57
N LEU A 123 -9.44 -8.99 12.80
CA LEU A 123 -9.49 -9.34 11.37
C LEU A 123 -9.93 -10.79 11.12
N ASN A 124 -9.48 -11.74 11.93
CA ASN A 124 -9.92 -13.14 11.81
C ASN A 124 -11.44 -13.33 12.04
N VAL A 125 -12.07 -12.46 12.81
CA VAL A 125 -13.54 -12.43 12.99
C VAL A 125 -14.19 -11.74 11.80
N LEU A 126 -13.66 -10.61 11.35
CA LEU A 126 -14.14 -9.89 10.17
C LEU A 126 -14.12 -10.77 8.91
N LEU A 127 -13.03 -11.50 8.66
CA LEU A 127 -12.91 -12.41 7.51
C LEU A 127 -14.00 -13.49 7.53
N ARG A 128 -14.34 -14.03 8.71
CA ARG A 128 -15.43 -15.00 8.84
C ARG A 128 -16.78 -14.36 8.54
N ASP A 129 -17.00 -13.12 8.97
CA ASP A 129 -18.25 -12.40 8.72
C ASP A 129 -18.42 -12.07 7.23
N PHE A 130 -17.36 -11.62 6.56
CA PHE A 130 -17.37 -11.40 5.11
C PHE A 130 -17.71 -12.68 4.34
N ARG A 131 -17.09 -13.81 4.69
CA ARG A 131 -17.38 -15.11 4.08
C ARG A 131 -18.80 -15.61 4.30
N ARG A 132 -19.41 -15.32 5.46
CA ARG A 132 -20.76 -15.77 5.81
C ARG A 132 -21.86 -14.92 5.19
N ASN A 133 -21.65 -13.60 5.17
CA ASN A 133 -22.67 -12.64 4.77
C ASN A 133 -22.59 -12.26 3.30
N HIS A 134 -21.58 -12.72 2.56
CA HIS A 134 -21.31 -12.34 1.17
C HIS A 134 -21.22 -10.81 0.95
N ASN A 135 -20.85 -10.09 2.02
CA ASN A 135 -20.56 -8.66 2.00
C ASN A 135 -19.05 -8.49 2.04
N HIS A 136 -18.47 -7.72 1.11
CA HIS A 136 -17.02 -7.61 0.93
C HIS A 136 -16.47 -6.24 1.31
N MET A 137 -17.31 -5.36 1.87
CA MET A 137 -16.94 -4.04 2.34
C MET A 137 -17.70 -3.77 3.63
N ALA A 138 -17.04 -3.16 4.61
CA ALA A 138 -17.62 -2.68 5.84
C ALA A 138 -17.15 -1.25 6.11
N ILE A 139 -18.02 -0.47 6.74
CA ILE A 139 -17.71 0.88 7.19
C ILE A 139 -17.24 0.81 8.63
N VAL A 140 -16.10 1.43 8.90
CA VAL A 140 -15.49 1.44 10.22
C VAL A 140 -15.99 2.66 10.97
N VAL A 141 -16.44 2.46 12.20
CA VAL A 141 -16.90 3.53 13.09
C VAL A 141 -16.00 3.67 14.31
N ASP A 142 -15.83 4.92 14.73
CA ASP A 142 -15.14 5.29 15.96
C ASP A 142 -16.03 5.09 17.20
N GLU A 143 -15.51 5.37 18.40
CA GLU A 143 -16.22 5.23 19.67
C GLU A 143 -17.41 6.20 19.84
N TYR A 144 -17.45 7.25 19.03
CA TYR A 144 -18.51 8.26 19.02
C TYR A 144 -19.57 7.97 17.96
N GLY A 145 -19.42 6.87 17.19
CA GLY A 145 -20.31 6.48 16.11
C GLY A 145 -20.09 7.24 14.80
N GLY A 146 -18.99 7.99 14.70
CA GLY A 146 -18.55 8.65 13.47
C GLY A 146 -17.88 7.66 12.52
N VAL A 147 -17.92 7.94 11.23
CA VAL A 147 -17.21 7.15 10.22
C VAL A 147 -15.70 7.41 10.37
N ALA A 148 -14.96 6.37 10.73
CA ALA A 148 -13.50 6.39 10.81
C ALA A 148 -12.85 6.03 9.46
N GLY A 149 -13.50 5.17 8.67
CA GLY A 149 -12.96 4.66 7.43
C GLY A 149 -13.81 3.53 6.82
N LEU A 150 -13.19 2.75 5.95
CA LEU A 150 -13.75 1.50 5.43
C LEU A 150 -12.70 0.39 5.40
N VAL A 151 -13.15 -0.85 5.29
CA VAL A 151 -12.27 -2.01 5.09
C VAL A 151 -12.95 -3.00 4.15
N THR A 152 -12.18 -3.66 3.31
CA THR A 152 -12.68 -4.66 2.37
C THR A 152 -12.17 -6.06 2.69
N ILE A 153 -12.74 -7.08 2.04
CA ILE A 153 -12.25 -8.45 2.19
C ILE A 153 -10.87 -8.60 1.55
N GLU A 154 -10.62 -7.88 0.47
CA GLU A 154 -9.36 -7.86 -0.25
C GLU A 154 -8.23 -7.37 0.66
N ASP A 155 -8.43 -6.28 1.41
CA ASP A 155 -7.44 -5.77 2.40
C ASP A 155 -7.06 -6.83 3.45
N VAL A 156 -8.03 -7.65 3.87
CA VAL A 156 -7.79 -8.73 4.85
C VAL A 156 -7.07 -9.92 4.23
N LEU A 157 -7.36 -10.24 2.98
CA LEU A 157 -6.70 -11.31 2.24
C LEU A 157 -5.26 -10.94 1.90
N GLU A 158 -5.00 -9.68 1.58
CA GLU A 158 -3.65 -9.15 1.34
C GLU A 158 -2.72 -9.37 2.55
N GLN A 159 -3.24 -9.29 3.78
CA GLN A 159 -2.45 -9.59 4.98
C GLN A 159 -2.04 -11.07 5.10
N ILE A 160 -2.72 -11.96 4.36
CA ILE A 160 -2.41 -13.40 4.32
C ILE A 160 -1.56 -13.71 3.10
N VAL A 161 -1.98 -13.26 1.93
CA VAL A 161 -1.41 -13.66 0.65
C VAL A 161 -0.23 -12.77 0.25
N GLY A 162 -0.11 -11.58 0.83
CA GLY A 162 0.75 -10.52 0.32
C GLY A 162 0.06 -9.73 -0.79
N GLU A 163 0.80 -8.82 -1.43
CA GLU A 163 0.32 -8.18 -2.67
C GLU A 163 0.15 -9.29 -3.73
N ILE A 164 -1.04 -9.38 -4.30
CA ILE A 164 -1.31 -10.28 -5.42
C ILE A 164 -1.00 -9.47 -6.66
N ASP A 165 0.06 -9.86 -7.39
CA ASP A 165 0.38 -9.31 -8.70
C ASP A 165 -0.87 -9.44 -9.60
N ASP A 166 -1.36 -8.33 -10.13
CA ASP A 166 -2.58 -8.28 -10.94
C ASP A 166 -2.34 -9.03 -12.27
N GLU A 167 -3.38 -9.50 -12.95
CA GLU A 167 -3.23 -10.16 -14.27
C GLU A 167 -2.65 -9.21 -15.35
N TYR A 168 -2.56 -7.92 -15.04
CA TYR A 168 -1.90 -6.89 -15.83
C TYR A 168 -0.42 -6.64 -15.45
N ASP A 169 0.08 -7.28 -14.39
CA ASP A 169 1.48 -7.28 -14.01
C ASP A 169 2.22 -8.33 -14.84
N VAL A 170 2.39 -7.99 -16.12
CA VAL A 170 3.18 -8.77 -17.05
C VAL A 170 4.67 -8.61 -16.69
N ASP A 171 5.20 -9.64 -16.04
CA ASP A 171 6.60 -10.09 -16.11
C ASP A 171 7.62 -9.28 -15.28
N ASP A 172 7.47 -9.32 -13.95
CA ASP A 172 8.36 -8.63 -13.01
C ASP A 172 9.59 -9.47 -12.58
N GLU A 173 9.73 -10.71 -13.07
CA GLU A 173 10.91 -11.56 -12.82
C GLU A 173 12.14 -11.17 -13.67
N ALA A 174 11.96 -10.38 -14.74
CA ALA A 174 13.03 -10.14 -15.69
C ALA A 174 13.98 -8.99 -15.31
N TYR A 175 13.57 -8.02 -14.48
CA TYR A 175 14.40 -6.85 -14.21
C TYR A 175 14.26 -6.33 -12.78
N ASN A 176 15.35 -6.41 -12.01
CA ASN A 176 15.46 -5.81 -10.67
C ASN A 176 15.43 -4.26 -10.68
N ILE A 177 15.72 -3.66 -11.84
CA ILE A 177 15.78 -2.20 -12.07
C ILE A 177 14.97 -1.85 -13.32
N LEU A 178 13.81 -1.21 -13.15
CA LEU A 178 12.93 -0.75 -14.24
C LEU A 178 13.13 0.75 -14.53
N PRO A 179 13.50 1.15 -15.76
CA PRO A 179 13.58 2.56 -16.13
C PRO A 179 12.20 3.16 -16.45
N HIS A 180 11.94 4.38 -15.97
CA HIS A 180 10.71 5.17 -16.24
C HIS A 180 11.00 6.50 -16.95
N GLY A 181 12.20 6.67 -17.51
CA GLY A 181 12.68 7.88 -18.16
C GLY A 181 14.21 7.89 -18.23
N GLN A 182 14.82 9.06 -18.43
CA GLN A 182 16.28 9.20 -18.44
C GLN A 182 16.88 9.08 -17.03
N ASP A 183 16.21 9.63 -16.02
CA ASP A 183 16.77 9.78 -14.67
C ASP A 183 15.88 9.17 -13.57
N ARG A 184 14.86 8.38 -13.92
CA ARG A 184 13.94 7.77 -12.95
C ARG A 184 13.85 6.27 -13.13
N TYR A 185 13.92 5.54 -12.03
CA TYR A 185 13.91 4.09 -11.99
C TYR A 185 13.04 3.58 -10.84
N THR A 186 12.46 2.40 -11.03
CA THR A 186 11.89 1.60 -9.94
C THR A 186 12.85 0.45 -9.66
N ILE A 187 13.20 0.23 -8.41
CA ILE A 187 14.24 -0.71 -7.99
C ILE A 187 13.68 -1.61 -6.90
N LYS A 188 13.81 -2.93 -7.07
CA LYS A 188 13.51 -3.90 -6.02
C LYS A 188 14.56 -3.78 -4.93
N ALA A 189 14.16 -3.70 -3.67
CA ALA A 189 15.10 -3.56 -2.56
C ALA A 189 16.06 -4.76 -2.41
N LEU A 190 15.70 -5.91 -3.00
CA LEU A 190 16.54 -7.10 -3.07
C LEU A 190 17.57 -7.08 -4.21
N THR A 191 17.62 -6.03 -5.03
CA THR A 191 18.64 -5.87 -6.06
C THR A 191 20.03 -5.99 -5.42
N PRO A 192 20.87 -6.95 -5.85
CA PRO A 192 22.26 -7.05 -5.40
C PRO A 192 23.00 -5.73 -5.60
N ILE A 193 23.85 -5.35 -4.66
CA ILE A 193 24.59 -4.09 -4.79
C ILE A 193 25.55 -4.12 -5.99
N GLU A 194 26.08 -5.30 -6.33
CA GLU A 194 26.92 -5.54 -7.51
C GLU A 194 26.17 -5.16 -8.81
N ASP A 195 24.94 -5.65 -8.99
CA ASP A 195 24.09 -5.34 -10.15
C ASP A 195 23.79 -3.83 -10.25
N PHE A 196 23.58 -3.18 -9.10
CA PHE A 196 23.37 -1.74 -9.02
C PHE A 196 24.63 -0.97 -9.44
N ASN A 197 25.81 -1.39 -8.93
CA ASN A 197 27.11 -0.83 -9.27
C ASN A 197 27.40 -0.93 -10.76
N GLU A 198 27.20 -2.11 -11.35
CA GLU A 198 27.38 -2.33 -12.79
C GLU A 198 26.44 -1.43 -13.61
N ARG A 199 25.19 -1.28 -13.18
CA ARG A 199 24.17 -0.55 -13.93
C ARG A 199 24.39 0.96 -13.91
N PHE A 200 24.75 1.52 -12.76
CA PHE A 200 24.82 2.96 -12.53
C PHE A 200 26.24 3.50 -12.40
N GLY A 201 27.25 2.64 -12.54
CA GLY A 201 28.67 3.00 -12.46
C GLY A 201 29.05 3.51 -11.07
N THR A 202 28.57 2.84 -10.03
CA THR A 202 28.89 3.14 -8.62
C THR A 202 29.89 2.13 -8.06
N GLU A 203 30.51 2.46 -6.94
CA GLU A 203 31.52 1.63 -6.26
C GLU A 203 31.13 1.38 -4.79
N TYR A 204 29.85 1.07 -4.54
CA TYR A 204 29.41 0.70 -3.19
C TYR A 204 30.04 -0.63 -2.77
N SER A 205 30.47 -0.73 -1.51
CA SER A 205 31.20 -1.91 -1.02
C SER A 205 30.28 -3.11 -0.82
N ASP A 206 30.54 -4.19 -1.57
CA ASP A 206 29.82 -5.47 -1.45
C ASP A 206 30.04 -6.14 -0.08
N ASP A 207 31.16 -5.83 0.61
CA ASP A 207 31.42 -6.27 1.99
C ASP A 207 30.55 -5.53 3.03
N GLU A 208 29.98 -4.37 2.68
CA GLU A 208 29.21 -3.52 3.60
C GLU A 208 27.71 -3.59 3.33
N TYR A 209 27.31 -3.90 2.09
CA TYR A 209 25.91 -3.98 1.66
C TYR A 209 25.71 -5.20 0.77
N ASP A 210 24.73 -6.04 1.10
CA ASP A 210 24.35 -7.13 0.20
C ASP A 210 23.40 -6.65 -0.92
N THR A 211 22.55 -5.66 -0.62
CA THR A 211 21.48 -5.20 -1.51
C THR A 211 21.26 -3.68 -1.45
N VAL A 212 20.61 -3.13 -2.47
CA VAL A 212 20.18 -1.71 -2.51
C VAL A 212 19.28 -1.36 -1.32
N GLY A 213 18.42 -2.28 -0.89
CA GLY A 213 17.60 -2.10 0.31
C GLY A 213 18.45 -1.95 1.57
N GLY A 214 19.55 -2.69 1.71
CA GLY A 214 20.49 -2.56 2.81
C GLY A 214 21.21 -1.20 2.82
N LEU A 215 21.65 -0.74 1.64
CA LEU A 215 22.24 0.59 1.45
C LEU A 215 21.29 1.70 1.93
N VAL A 216 20.06 1.70 1.40
CA VAL A 216 19.05 2.71 1.69
C VAL A 216 18.61 2.66 3.15
N LEU A 217 18.42 1.47 3.73
CA LEU A 217 18.05 1.29 5.13
C LEU A 217 19.09 1.89 6.08
N LYS A 218 20.38 1.71 5.77
CA LYS A 218 21.46 2.28 6.57
C LYS A 218 21.50 3.80 6.48
N ALA A 219 21.23 4.36 5.30
CA ALA A 219 21.13 5.80 5.10
C ALA A 219 19.97 6.42 5.92
N PHE A 220 18.82 5.75 6.00
CA PHE A 220 17.72 6.15 6.89
C PHE A 220 18.06 5.98 8.39
N GLY A 221 18.88 4.99 8.74
CA GLY A 221 19.20 4.65 10.14
C GLY A 221 18.04 4.01 10.92
N HIS A 222 16.89 3.84 10.29
CA HIS A 222 15.70 3.12 10.77
C HIS A 222 14.96 2.50 9.59
N LEU A 223 14.01 1.61 9.87
CA LEU A 223 13.12 1.08 8.84
C LEU A 223 12.16 2.18 8.38
N PRO A 224 12.21 2.63 7.11
CA PRO A 224 11.38 3.73 6.62
C PRO A 224 9.99 3.24 6.25
N LYS A 225 9.01 4.15 6.31
CA LYS A 225 7.64 3.96 5.83
C LYS A 225 7.53 4.37 4.37
N ARG A 226 6.45 3.92 3.73
CA ARG A 226 6.07 4.36 2.37
C ARG A 226 6.02 5.88 2.28
N GLY A 227 6.66 6.41 1.25
CA GLY A 227 6.72 7.84 0.93
C GLY A 227 7.92 8.58 1.51
N GLU A 228 8.66 7.99 2.45
CA GLU A 228 9.90 8.56 2.96
C GLU A 228 10.98 8.60 1.89
N VAL A 229 11.88 9.58 1.99
CA VAL A 229 12.92 9.88 1.00
C VAL A 229 14.27 10.01 1.68
N VAL A 230 15.31 9.46 1.06
CA VAL A 230 16.71 9.65 1.48
C VAL A 230 17.58 9.83 0.24
N ASP A 231 18.61 10.65 0.37
CA ASP A 231 19.60 10.87 -0.66
C ASP A 231 20.87 10.10 -0.28
N VAL A 232 21.43 9.38 -1.25
CA VAL A 232 22.70 8.66 -1.14
C VAL A 232 23.53 9.06 -2.37
N ASP A 233 24.59 9.83 -2.13
CA ASP A 233 25.39 10.48 -3.16
C ASP A 233 24.52 11.27 -4.16
N ARG A 234 24.54 10.88 -5.44
CA ARG A 234 23.75 11.51 -6.52
C ARG A 234 22.37 10.87 -6.72
N PHE A 235 21.93 9.97 -5.84
CA PHE A 235 20.69 9.23 -6.01
C PHE A 235 19.70 9.56 -4.90
N ARG A 236 18.50 10.00 -5.30
CA ARG A 236 17.37 10.20 -4.40
C ARG A 236 16.49 8.96 -4.41
N PHE A 237 16.36 8.30 -3.28
CA PHE A 237 15.53 7.12 -3.09
C PHE A 237 14.25 7.49 -2.35
N LYS A 238 13.10 7.13 -2.91
CA LYS A 238 11.78 7.23 -2.28
C LYS A 238 11.22 5.83 -2.06
N VAL A 239 10.76 5.57 -0.84
CA VAL A 239 10.13 4.28 -0.51
C VAL A 239 8.76 4.20 -1.14
N LEU A 240 8.58 3.27 -2.08
CA LEU A 240 7.27 2.95 -2.66
C LEU A 240 6.54 1.92 -1.82
N HIS A 241 7.27 0.91 -1.34
CA HIS A 241 6.73 -0.15 -0.48
C HIS A 241 7.77 -0.54 0.58
N ALA A 242 7.32 -0.66 1.83
CA ALA A 242 8.07 -1.23 2.94
C ALA A 242 7.10 -1.88 3.92
N ASN A 243 7.49 -3.03 4.48
CA ASN A 243 6.74 -3.70 5.53
C ASN A 243 7.45 -3.50 6.89
N ASN A 244 6.98 -4.17 7.95
CA ASN A 244 7.55 -4.03 9.31
C ASN A 244 8.95 -4.63 9.49
N ARG A 245 9.54 -5.24 8.46
CA ARG A 245 10.83 -5.94 8.53
C ARG A 245 11.84 -5.46 7.49
N ARG A 246 11.41 -5.03 6.30
CA ARG A 246 12.28 -4.66 5.18
C ARG A 246 11.61 -3.66 4.24
N ILE A 247 12.45 -2.97 3.48
CA ILE A 247 12.03 -2.22 2.28
C ILE A 247 11.73 -3.26 1.17
N GLY A 248 10.69 -3.04 0.39
CA GLY A 248 10.33 -3.88 -0.75
C GLY A 248 10.66 -3.21 -2.09
N LEU A 249 10.18 -1.99 -2.30
CA LEU A 249 10.28 -1.29 -3.58
C LEU A 249 10.65 0.19 -3.40
N LEU A 250 11.53 0.67 -4.27
CA LEU A 250 12.09 2.01 -4.25
C LEU A 250 11.87 2.71 -5.59
N GLU A 251 11.50 3.99 -5.58
CA GLU A 251 11.69 4.89 -6.72
C GLU A 251 13.06 5.57 -6.54
N MET A 252 13.94 5.45 -7.51
CA MET A 252 15.21 6.15 -7.55
C MET A 252 15.17 7.27 -8.60
N ARG A 253 15.73 8.43 -8.26
CA ARG A 253 16.06 9.48 -9.22
C ARG A 253 17.54 9.81 -9.20
N ILE A 254 18.13 10.00 -10.38
CA ILE A 254 19.48 10.54 -10.51
C ILE A 254 19.38 12.06 -10.41
N LEU A 255 20.06 12.65 -9.44
CA LEU A 255 20.10 14.09 -9.23
C LEU A 255 21.14 14.72 -10.17
N PRO A 256 20.84 15.86 -10.80
CA PRO A 256 21.83 16.63 -11.56
C PRO A 256 22.92 17.17 -10.62
N GLU A 257 24.15 17.33 -11.14
CA GLU A 257 25.33 17.76 -10.36
C GLU A 257 25.13 19.10 -9.60
N GLU A 258 24.19 19.94 -10.04
CA GLU A 258 23.86 21.22 -9.39
C GLU A 258 23.07 21.07 -8.07
N GLU A 259 22.34 19.96 -7.87
CA GLU A 259 21.53 19.72 -6.66
C GLU A 259 22.33 19.06 -5.52
N VAL A 260 23.41 18.35 -5.83
CA VAL A 260 24.28 17.67 -4.85
C VAL A 260 25.11 18.67 -4.02
N ALA A 261 25.46 19.82 -4.60
CA ALA A 261 26.27 20.85 -3.94
C ALA A 261 25.52 21.73 -2.91
N ALA A 262 24.19 21.62 -2.84
CA ALA A 262 23.36 22.49 -2.00
C ALA A 262 23.29 22.05 -0.52
N GLU A 263 23.66 20.80 -0.19
CA GLU A 263 23.54 20.28 1.18
C GLU A 263 24.88 20.19 1.94
N ASP A 264 26.02 20.13 1.25
CA ASP A 264 27.36 20.03 1.90
C ASP A 264 28.05 21.38 2.21
N GLY A 265 27.44 22.52 1.86
CA GLY A 265 28.03 23.87 2.01
C GLY A 265 27.83 24.56 3.36
N GLY A 266 27.57 23.82 4.44
CA GLY A 266 27.07 24.33 5.72
C GLY A 266 28.10 24.61 6.82
N GLY A 267 29.13 25.42 6.54
CA GLY A 267 29.73 26.32 7.54
C GLY A 267 30.88 25.79 8.42
N ASP A 268 32.11 25.99 7.97
CA ASP A 268 33.25 26.20 8.86
C ASP A 268 34.14 27.32 8.28
N ASP A 269 33.74 28.57 8.49
CA ASP A 269 34.66 29.72 8.37
C ASP A 269 34.19 30.89 9.27
N GLN A 270 34.69 30.91 10.50
CA GLN A 270 34.82 32.14 11.28
C GLN A 270 36.21 32.17 11.92
N ALA A 271 37.19 32.68 11.17
CA ALA A 271 38.34 33.34 11.77
C ALA A 271 38.81 34.55 10.97
N ALA A 272 38.94 35.65 11.71
CA ALA A 272 39.81 36.80 11.49
C ALA A 272 39.30 37.98 10.63
N GLY A 273 39.14 39.10 11.33
CA GLY A 273 39.76 40.35 10.89
C GLY A 273 38.80 41.51 10.70
N ASN A 274 38.60 42.31 11.75
CA ASN A 274 38.31 43.72 11.55
C ASN A 274 39.11 44.57 12.53
N ASP A 275 40.25 45.06 12.05
CA ASP A 275 40.93 46.26 12.54
C ASP A 275 40.71 47.34 11.46
N ALA A 276 39.90 48.35 11.80
CA ALA A 276 39.96 49.73 11.29
C ALA A 276 38.97 50.60 12.09
#